data_AF-A0A396HE48-F1
#
_entry.id   AF-A0A396HE48-F1
#
_cell.length_a   1.000
_cell.length_b   1.000
_cell.length_c   1.000
_cell.angle_alpha   90.00
_cell.angle_beta   90.00
_cell.angle_gamma   90.00
#
_symmetry.space_group_name_H-M   'P 1'
#
loop_
_entity.id
_entity.type
_entity.pdbx_description
1 polymer ?
#
loop_
_entity_poly.entity_id
_entity_poly.type
_entity_poly.pdbx_seq_one_letter_code
_entity_poly.pdbx_strand_id
1 'polypeptide(L)'
;MLVPNSYPRIFLLYVSIKFLNEDEWLIDPVMIADTYGPEGLDFVVDGGVRVAQSSTVVDMTKLPPRVLREGKGPFSDWMVLEDNQQTNGEEDLIPAAI
;
A
#
# COMPACT_ATOMS: atom_id res chain seq x y z
N MET A 1 40.78 2.14 24.26
CA MET A 1 39.31 2.20 24.37
C MET A 1 38.77 1.90 22.97
N LEU A 2 38.24 0.69 22.74
CA LEU A 2 37.75 0.27 21.43
C LEU A 2 36.32 0.76 21.25
N VAL A 3 36.05 1.51 20.18
CA VAL A 3 34.70 1.93 19.79
C VAL A 3 33.92 0.67 19.38
N PRO A 4 32.73 0.40 19.93
CA PRO A 4 32.01 -0.83 19.65
C PRO A 4 31.49 -0.83 18.21
N ASN A 5 31.59 -1.99 17.56
CA ASN A 5 31.16 -2.30 16.20
C ASN A 5 29.84 -1.61 15.82
N SER A 6 29.92 -0.60 14.93
CA SER A 6 28.75 -0.05 14.26
C SER A 6 28.38 -0.98 13.11
N TYR A 7 27.45 -1.90 13.33
CA TYR A 7 26.88 -2.70 12.24
C TYR A 7 26.24 -1.77 11.20
N PRO A 8 26.39 -2.06 9.89
CA PRO A 8 25.70 -1.31 8.86
C PRO A 8 24.19 -1.44 9.05
N ARG A 9 23.48 -0.30 9.14
CA ARG A 9 22.02 -0.28 9.11
C ARG A 9 21.57 -0.27 7.66
N ILE A 10 21.01 -1.39 7.21
CA ILE A 10 20.41 -1.51 5.88
C ILE A 10 18.94 -1.16 6.00
N PHE A 11 18.47 -0.28 5.12
CA PHE A 11 17.05 0.05 4.98
C PHE A 11 16.56 -0.46 3.64
N LEU A 12 15.37 -1.05 3.63
CA LEU A 12 14.67 -1.45 2.40
C LEU A 12 13.56 -0.44 2.13
N LEU A 13 13.55 0.10 0.92
CA LEU A 13 12.42 0.90 0.44
C LEU A 13 11.34 -0.07 -0.03
N TYR A 14 10.10 0.15 0.41
CA TYR A 14 8.96 -0.65 0.03
C TYR A 14 7.80 0.26 -0.36
N VAL A 15 7.14 -0.08 -1.46
CA VAL A 15 5.89 0.53 -1.92
C VAL A 15 4.91 -0.60 -2.15
N SER A 16 3.62 -0.32 -1.93
CA SER A 16 2.59 -1.32 -2.22
C SER A 16 2.42 -1.45 -3.73
N ILE A 17 2.32 -2.68 -4.24
CA ILE A 17 2.17 -2.96 -5.67
C ILE A 17 0.69 -2.90 -6.05
N LYS A 18 0.38 -2.13 -7.09
CA LYS A 18 -0.95 -1.99 -7.71
C LYS A 18 -0.80 -2.08 -9.22
N PHE A 19 -1.89 -2.20 -9.97
CA PHE A 19 -1.82 -1.99 -11.41
C PHE A 19 -1.41 -0.54 -11.74
N LEU A 20 -0.74 -0.36 -12.88
CA LEU A 20 -0.28 0.95 -13.35
C LEU A 20 -1.44 1.88 -13.76
N ASN A 21 -2.53 1.30 -14.24
CA ASN A 21 -3.66 2.03 -14.82
C ASN A 21 -4.94 1.98 -13.96
N GLU A 22 -4.94 1.15 -12.92
CA GLU A 22 -6.12 0.85 -12.12
C GLU A 22 -5.73 0.76 -10.65
N ASP A 23 -6.59 1.21 -9.74
CA ASP A 23 -6.37 1.10 -8.28
C ASP A 23 -6.49 -0.34 -7.75
N GLU A 24 -6.53 -1.32 -8.65
CA GLU A 24 -6.63 -2.74 -8.36
C GLU A 24 -5.30 -3.32 -7.87
N TRP A 25 -5.42 -4.28 -6.96
CA TRP A 25 -4.27 -4.93 -6.33
C TRP A 25 -3.69 -6.03 -7.22
N LEU A 26 -2.38 -5.98 -7.44
CA LEU A 26 -1.66 -7.05 -8.12
C LEU A 26 -1.19 -8.07 -7.09
N ILE A 27 -1.84 -9.23 -7.08
CA ILE A 27 -1.68 -10.25 -6.04
C ILE A 27 -0.94 -11.48 -6.55
N ASP A 28 -1.14 -11.82 -7.82
CA ASP A 28 -0.55 -12.99 -8.44
C ASP A 28 0.92 -12.70 -8.81
N PRO A 29 1.90 -13.46 -8.28
CA PRO A 29 3.30 -13.29 -8.61
C PRO A 29 3.59 -13.40 -10.12
N VAL A 30 2.83 -14.21 -10.85
CA VAL A 30 2.98 -14.33 -12.31
C VAL A 30 2.62 -13.00 -12.98
N MET A 31 1.47 -12.42 -12.60
CA MET A 31 1.04 -11.13 -13.11
C MET A 31 1.99 -9.99 -12.73
N ILE A 32 2.59 -10.03 -11.52
CA ILE A 32 3.62 -9.06 -11.11
C ILE A 32 4.85 -9.14 -12.03
N ALA A 33 5.34 -10.36 -12.31
CA ALA A 33 6.49 -10.56 -13.20
C ALA A 33 6.20 -10.07 -14.62
N ASP A 34 5.02 -10.36 -15.15
CA ASP A 34 4.63 -9.97 -16.50
C ASP A 34 4.43 -8.45 -16.63
N THR A 35 3.85 -7.82 -15.61
CA THR A 35 3.56 -6.36 -15.62
C THR A 35 4.83 -5.53 -15.46
N TYR A 36 5.68 -5.87 -14.47
CA TYR A 36 6.83 -5.05 -14.09
C TYR A 36 8.18 -5.58 -14.62
N GLY A 37 8.22 -6.80 -15.16
CA GLY A 37 9.42 -7.35 -15.81
C GLY A 37 9.97 -6.42 -16.91
N PRO A 38 9.14 -5.90 -17.83
CA PRO A 38 9.57 -4.92 -18.83
C PRO A 38 10.05 -3.58 -18.24
N GLU A 39 9.60 -3.22 -17.03
CA GLU A 39 9.99 -1.99 -16.33
C GLU A 39 11.31 -2.14 -15.53
N GLY A 40 11.93 -3.32 -15.54
CA GLY A 40 13.21 -3.56 -14.88
C GLY A 40 13.10 -4.23 -13.52
N LEU A 41 12.02 -4.95 -13.24
CA LEU A 41 11.93 -5.79 -12.04
C LEU A 41 12.94 -6.95 -12.12
N ASP A 42 13.91 -6.98 -11.19
CA ASP A 42 14.97 -7.99 -11.18
C ASP A 42 14.49 -9.40 -10.77
N PHE A 43 13.58 -9.48 -9.80
CA PHE A 43 13.05 -10.74 -9.31
C PHE A 43 11.69 -10.59 -8.63
N VAL A 44 10.91 -11.67 -8.65
CA VAL A 44 9.68 -11.83 -7.88
C VAL A 44 9.87 -12.92 -6.84
N VAL A 45 9.45 -12.64 -5.60
CA VAL A 45 9.39 -13.64 -4.53
C VAL A 45 7.99 -14.21 -4.50
N ASP A 46 7.81 -15.44 -4.98
CA ASP A 46 6.54 -16.15 -4.89
C ASP A 46 6.29 -16.61 -3.45
N GLY A 47 5.34 -15.93 -2.79
CA GLY A 47 4.83 -16.29 -1.47
C GLY A 47 3.40 -16.83 -1.49
N GLY A 48 2.89 -17.24 -2.67
CA GLY A 48 1.49 -17.59 -2.93
C GLY A 48 0.55 -16.37 -3.01
N VAL A 49 -0.70 -16.63 -3.43
CA VAL A 49 -1.76 -15.61 -3.51
C VAL A 49 -2.04 -15.02 -2.13
N ARG A 50 -2.00 -13.69 -2.03
CA ARG A 50 -2.23 -12.95 -0.77
C ARG A 50 -3.58 -12.24 -0.75
N VAL A 51 -4.08 -11.91 0.43
CA VAL A 51 -5.21 -10.97 0.53
C VAL A 51 -4.61 -9.56 0.52
N ALA A 52 -4.92 -8.79 -0.52
CA ALA A 52 -4.42 -7.43 -0.63
C ALA A 52 -5.34 -6.46 0.10
N GLN A 53 -4.98 -6.21 1.35
CA GLN A 53 -5.40 -4.99 2.02
C GLN A 53 -4.17 -4.11 2.22
N SER A 54 -4.38 -2.84 1.93
CA SER A 54 -3.39 -1.80 2.00
C SER A 54 -2.85 -1.64 3.44
N SER A 55 -1.65 -1.12 3.66
CA SER A 55 -1.10 -0.85 5.02
C SER A 55 -1.75 0.37 5.67
N THR A 56 -1.95 0.38 6.98
CA THR A 56 -2.42 1.61 7.66
C THR A 56 -1.28 2.63 7.71
N VAL A 57 -1.53 3.85 7.23
CA VAL A 57 -0.52 4.93 7.22
C VAL A 57 -0.96 6.00 8.20
N VAL A 58 -0.09 6.28 9.16
CA VAL A 58 -0.32 7.29 10.21
C VAL A 58 0.80 8.33 10.17
N ASP A 59 0.42 9.59 10.02
CA ASP A 59 1.30 10.74 10.18
C ASP A 59 1.54 11.01 11.66
N MET A 60 2.75 10.70 12.12
CA MET A 60 3.21 10.89 13.50
C MET A 60 3.87 12.26 13.72
N THR A 61 3.94 13.12 12.69
CA THR A 61 4.55 14.47 12.81
C THR A 61 3.60 15.49 13.45
N LYS A 62 2.29 15.20 13.46
CA LYS A 62 1.25 16.04 14.04
C LYS A 62 0.78 15.48 15.39
N LEU A 63 0.25 16.37 16.24
CA LEU A 63 -0.40 16.02 17.50
C LEU A 63 -1.85 16.54 17.48
N PRO A 64 -2.87 15.68 17.66
CA PRO A 64 -2.78 14.21 17.69
C PRO A 64 -2.33 13.62 16.32
N PRO A 65 -1.75 12.41 16.29
CA PRO A 65 -1.40 11.71 15.06
C PRO A 65 -2.61 11.54 14.15
N ARG A 66 -2.33 11.60 12.85
CA ARG A 66 -3.38 11.59 11.83
C ARG A 66 -3.32 10.33 11.00
N VAL A 67 -4.45 9.65 10.86
CA VAL A 67 -4.55 8.48 9.99
C VAL A 67 -4.77 8.99 8.56
N LEU A 68 -3.79 8.76 7.69
CA LEU A 68 -3.83 9.17 6.28
C LEU A 68 -4.52 8.13 5.40
N ARG A 69 -4.35 6.84 5.75
CA ARG A 69 -4.93 5.72 5.02
C ARG A 69 -5.26 4.60 5.97
N GLU A 70 -6.51 4.15 5.95
CA GLU A 70 -6.94 2.94 6.66
C GLU A 70 -6.51 1.69 5.87
N GLY A 71 -5.98 0.72 6.60
CA GLY A 71 -5.48 -0.51 6.05
C GLY A 71 -5.64 -1.66 7.03
N LYS A 72 -4.88 -2.74 6.82
CA LYS A 72 -4.96 -3.94 7.68
C LYS A 72 -4.49 -3.70 9.12
N GLY A 73 -3.66 -2.69 9.36
CA GLY A 73 -3.08 -2.43 10.67
C GLY A 73 -4.11 -1.80 11.61
N PRO A 74 -4.23 -2.27 12.87
CA PRO A 74 -5.09 -1.60 13.83
C PRO A 74 -4.57 -0.19 14.12
N PHE A 75 -5.49 0.76 14.24
CA PHE A 75 -5.22 2.07 14.81
C PHE A 75 -6.09 2.26 16.05
N SER A 76 -5.91 3.36 16.76
CA SER A 76 -6.57 3.63 18.04
C SER A 76 -7.46 4.85 17.94
N ASP A 77 -8.52 4.88 18.74
CA ASP A 77 -9.56 5.91 18.72
C ASP A 77 -9.08 7.34 19.00
N TRP A 78 -7.89 7.49 19.59
CA TRP A 78 -7.26 8.79 19.84
C TRP A 78 -6.53 9.37 18.62
N MET A 79 -6.34 8.57 17.56
CA MET A 79 -5.80 9.06 16.29
C MET A 79 -6.94 9.66 15.47
N VAL A 80 -6.71 10.84 14.90
CA VAL A 80 -7.74 11.56 14.13
C VAL A 80 -7.67 11.13 12.68
N LEU A 81 -8.80 10.70 12.10
CA LEU A 81 -8.90 10.44 10.66
C LEU A 81 -8.78 11.78 9.93
N GLU A 82 -7.92 11.86 8.91
CA GLU A 82 -8.08 12.96 7.96
C GLU A 82 -9.35 12.70 7.15
N ASP A 83 -10.29 13.64 7.22
CA ASP A 83 -11.52 13.66 6.42
C ASP A 83 -11.17 13.78 4.93
N ASN A 84 -10.69 12.70 4.33
CA ASN A 84 -10.68 12.56 2.88
C ASN A 84 -12.13 12.37 2.47
N GLN A 85 -12.68 13.35 1.76
CA GLN A 85 -13.96 13.20 1.07
C GLN A 85 -13.88 11.97 0.17
N GLN A 86 -14.36 10.84 0.68
CA GLN A 86 -14.77 9.70 -0.12
C GLN A 86 -15.90 10.25 -0.99
N THR A 87 -15.61 10.65 -2.23
CA THR A 87 -16.64 10.63 -3.26
C THR A 87 -17.11 9.19 -3.31
N ASN A 88 -18.26 8.94 -2.71
CA ASN A 88 -19.02 7.73 -2.90
C ASN A 88 -19.00 7.47 -4.39
N GLY A 89 -18.47 6.31 -4.81
CA GLY A 89 -18.80 5.76 -6.11
C GLY A 89 -20.29 5.49 -6.07
N GLU A 90 -21.09 6.52 -6.34
CA GLU A 90 -22.46 6.35 -6.78
C GLU A 90 -22.37 5.43 -7.99
N GLU A 91 -23.02 4.28 -7.83
CA GLU A 91 -23.30 3.35 -8.91
C GLU A 91 -24.02 4.13 -10.01
N ASP A 92 -23.28 4.62 -11.00
CA ASP A 92 -23.87 5.06 -12.27
C ASP A 92 -24.33 3.79 -13.00
N LEU A 93 -25.52 3.36 -12.58
CA LEU A 93 -26.41 2.48 -13.32
C LEU A 93 -26.54 3.06 -14.73
N ILE A 94 -25.84 2.48 -15.71
CA ILE A 94 -26.18 2.71 -17.12
C ILE A 94 -27.57 2.09 -17.30
N PRO A 95 -28.64 2.87 -17.56
CA PRO A 95 -29.89 2.25 -17.96
C PRO A 95 -29.68 1.76 -19.38
N ALA A 96 -29.75 0.44 -19.55
CA ALA A 96 -29.94 -0.16 -20.85
C ALA A 96 -31.24 0.41 -21.45
N ALA A 97 -31.10 1.21 -22.51
CA ALA A 97 -32.22 1.66 -23.33
C ALA A 97 -31.86 1.43 -24.81
N ILE A 98 -32.41 0.32 -25.30
CA ILE A 98 -32.90 -0.03 -26.65
C ILE A 98 -32.46 0.88 -27.81
#